data_AF-A0A329T6Y5-F1
#
_entry.id   AF-A0A329T6Y5-F1
#
_cell.length_a   1.000
_cell.length_b   1.000
_cell.length_c   1.000
_cell.angle_alpha   90.00
_cell.angle_beta   90.00
_cell.angle_gamma   90.00
#
_symmetry.space_group_name_H-M   'P 1'
#
loop_
_entity.id
_entity.type
_entity.pdbx_description
1 polymer ?
#
loop_
_entity_poly.entity_id
_entity_poly.type
_entity_poly.pdbx_seq_one_letter_code
_entity_poly.pdbx_strand_id
1 'polypeptide(L)'
;MRLVVTDRFYVSVPLSMQLMTMGFYSIGTVRTDRQGLSHQLLPKKKIGDKKQPLMIPKNRLTSIERGTFMVPDAVHVPKMRLLRWWDTREGHILSTGGSVEFDRIVRREKLTGEQMEVACPRIVKDYQTYMGGADFHDQLRLQR
;
A
#
# COMPACT_ATOMS: atom_id res chain seq x y z
N MET A 1 -20.01 2.48 -8.43
CA MET A 1 -18.81 1.72 -8.83
C MET A 1 -18.36 0.84 -7.68
N ARG A 2 -17.87 -0.38 -7.90
CA ARG A 2 -17.48 -1.30 -6.82
C ARG A 2 -15.96 -1.27 -6.60
N LEU A 3 -15.55 -1.40 -5.34
CA LEU A 3 -14.14 -1.43 -4.92
C LEU A 3 -13.77 -2.84 -4.45
N VAL A 4 -12.64 -3.35 -4.95
CA VAL A 4 -12.05 -4.63 -4.58
C VAL A 4 -10.79 -4.35 -3.77
N VAL A 5 -10.76 -4.80 -2.53
CA VAL A 5 -9.67 -4.55 -1.59
C VAL A 5 -8.98 -5.86 -1.27
N THR A 6 -7.68 -5.95 -1.53
CA THR A 6 -6.95 -7.22 -1.48
C THR A 6 -5.62 -7.12 -0.76
N ASP A 7 -5.23 -8.24 -0.14
CA ASP A 7 -3.91 -8.40 0.45
C ASP A 7 -2.80 -8.51 -0.61
N ARG A 8 -1.56 -8.26 -0.19
CA ARG A 8 -0.33 -8.34 -0.99
C ARG A 8 -0.14 -9.61 -1.80
N PHE A 9 -0.74 -10.73 -1.40
CA PHE A 9 -0.65 -11.96 -2.18
C PHE A 9 -1.35 -11.84 -3.54
N TYR A 10 -2.50 -11.17 -3.59
CA TYR A 10 -3.38 -11.14 -4.76
C TYR A 10 -3.12 -9.95 -5.70
N VAL A 11 -2.41 -8.92 -5.23
CA VAL A 11 -2.21 -7.69 -6.00
C VAL A 11 -1.17 -7.86 -7.11
N SER A 12 -1.53 -7.44 -8.32
CA SER A 12 -0.62 -7.29 -9.46
C SER A 12 -1.12 -6.21 -10.44
N VAL A 13 -0.22 -5.72 -11.29
CA VAL A 13 -0.57 -4.74 -12.33
C VAL A 13 -1.56 -5.31 -13.35
N PRO A 14 -1.36 -6.52 -13.93
CA PRO A 14 -2.32 -7.08 -14.88
C PRO A 14 -3.71 -7.28 -14.29
N LEU A 15 -3.79 -7.79 -13.04
CA LEU A 15 -5.09 -7.95 -12.36
C LEU A 15 -5.78 -6.61 -12.15
N SER A 16 -5.04 -5.57 -11.72
CA SER A 16 -5.59 -4.24 -11.50
C SER A 16 -6.14 -3.64 -12.80
N MET A 17 -5.42 -3.83 -13.92
CA MET A 17 -5.89 -3.42 -15.24
C MET A 17 -7.16 -4.19 -15.66
N GLN A 18 -7.19 -5.51 -15.46
CA GLN A 18 -8.35 -6.33 -15.81
C GLN A 18 -9.58 -5.98 -14.97
N LEU A 19 -9.43 -5.74 -13.68
CA LEU A 19 -10.54 -5.27 -12.83
C LEU A 19 -11.07 -3.93 -13.32
N MET A 20 -10.17 -3.01 -13.72
CA MET A 20 -10.55 -1.71 -14.27
C MET A 20 -11.33 -1.85 -15.59
N THR A 21 -10.95 -2.77 -16.49
CA THR A 21 -11.73 -3.01 -17.73
C THR A 21 -13.10 -3.62 -17.45
N MET A 22 -13.23 -4.37 -16.35
CA MET A 22 -14.50 -4.91 -15.86
C MET A 22 -15.34 -3.89 -15.06
N GLY A 23 -14.87 -2.65 -14.90
CA GLY A 23 -15.59 -1.59 -14.16
C GLY A 23 -15.44 -1.64 -12.64
N PHE A 24 -14.45 -2.38 -12.14
CA PHE A 24 -14.09 -2.43 -10.72
C PHE A 24 -12.86 -1.57 -10.44
N TYR A 25 -12.88 -0.87 -9.32
CA TYR A 25 -11.67 -0.30 -8.75
C TYR A 25 -10.99 -1.31 -7.84
N SER A 26 -9.67 -1.22 -7.75
CA SER A 26 -8.84 -2.09 -6.91
C SER A 26 -7.95 -1.26 -6.01
N ILE A 27 -7.78 -1.69 -4.77
CA ILE A 27 -6.77 -1.15 -3.84
C ILE A 27 -6.13 -2.33 -3.13
N GLY A 28 -4.79 -2.38 -3.09
CA GLY A 28 -4.13 -3.36 -2.25
C GLY A 28 -2.65 -3.07 -2.06
N THR A 29 -2.10 -3.64 -1.00
CA THR A 29 -0.65 -3.58 -0.79
C THR A 29 0.06 -4.40 -1.86
N VAL A 30 1.22 -3.96 -2.35
CA VAL A 30 1.94 -4.68 -3.42
C VAL A 30 3.35 -5.01 -2.98
N ARG A 31 3.83 -6.18 -3.40
CA ARG A 31 5.23 -6.54 -3.22
C ARG A 31 6.08 -5.83 -4.27
N THR A 32 7.19 -5.25 -3.84
CA THR A 32 8.15 -4.55 -4.71
C THR A 32 8.91 -5.44 -5.67
N ASP A 33 8.87 -6.76 -5.48
CA ASP A 33 9.47 -7.76 -6.38
C ASP A 33 8.52 -8.17 -7.52
N ARG A 34 7.31 -7.63 -7.59
CA ARG A 34 6.39 -7.85 -8.72
C ARG A 34 6.86 -7.07 -9.96
N GLN A 35 6.72 -7.70 -11.12
CA GLN A 35 6.97 -7.07 -12.41
C GLN A 35 5.89 -6.01 -12.72
N GLY A 36 6.25 -5.03 -13.55
CA GLY A 36 5.33 -3.97 -14.01
C GLY A 36 5.19 -2.78 -13.06
N LEU A 37 5.90 -2.77 -11.93
CA LEU A 37 5.94 -1.61 -11.02
C LEU A 37 6.95 -0.56 -11.50
N SER A 38 6.62 0.72 -11.29
CA SER A 38 7.54 1.81 -11.63
C SER A 38 8.83 1.73 -10.82
N HIS A 39 9.97 1.67 -11.51
CA HIS A 39 11.30 1.66 -10.88
C HIS A 39 11.58 2.90 -10.01
N GLN A 40 10.86 4.00 -10.22
CA GLN A 40 11.01 5.23 -9.42
C GLN A 40 10.57 5.05 -7.96
N LEU A 41 9.64 4.11 -7.71
CA LEU A 41 9.15 3.77 -6.37
C LEU A 41 9.72 2.47 -5.82
N LEU A 42 10.69 1.89 -6.52
CA LEU A 42 11.43 0.76 -6.01
C LEU A 42 12.72 1.28 -5.36
N PRO A 43 13.22 0.62 -4.30
CA PRO A 43 14.55 0.92 -3.80
C PRO A 43 15.56 0.80 -4.95
N LYS A 44 16.39 1.82 -5.17
CA LYS A 44 17.47 1.71 -6.15
C LYS A 44 18.49 0.71 -5.64
N LYS A 45 18.92 -0.24 -6.48
CA LYS A 45 20.14 -1.03 -6.21
C LYS A 45 21.30 -0.04 -6.09
N LYS A 46 22.08 -0.12 -5.01
CA LYS A 46 23.39 0.52 -4.99
C LYS A 46 24.25 -0.13 -6.07
N ILE A 47 24.89 0.68 -6.90
CA ILE A 47 25.86 0.22 -7.90
C ILE A 47 26.99 -0.49 -7.14
N GLY A 48 27.06 -1.82 -7.27
CA GLY A 48 28.06 -2.67 -6.61
C GLY A 48 27.53 -4.03 -6.10
N ASP A 49 26.27 -4.09 -5.64
CA ASP A 49 25.73 -5.28 -5.00
C ASP A 49 25.13 -6.27 -6.01
N LYS A 50 25.99 -7.09 -6.63
CA LYS A 50 25.57 -8.10 -7.62
C LYS A 50 24.86 -9.33 -7.00
N LYS A 51 24.77 -9.47 -5.67
CA LYS A 51 24.23 -10.69 -5.03
C LYS A 51 23.35 -10.48 -3.78
N GLN A 52 22.91 -9.27 -3.46
CA GLN A 52 21.99 -9.08 -2.33
C GLN A 52 20.59 -8.71 -2.84
N PRO A 53 19.52 -9.37 -2.33
CA PRO A 53 18.16 -8.94 -2.64
C PRO A 53 17.99 -7.48 -2.20
N LEU A 54 17.19 -6.71 -2.96
CA LEU A 54 16.82 -5.34 -2.65
C LEU A 54 16.34 -5.24 -1.20
N MET A 55 17.23 -4.90 -0.26
CA MET A 55 16.90 -4.85 1.16
C MET A 55 16.16 -3.55 1.42
N ILE A 56 14.82 -3.60 1.33
CA ILE A 56 13.98 -2.58 1.96
C ILE A 56 14.29 -2.65 3.46
N PRO A 57 14.70 -1.53 4.09
CA PRO A 57 14.90 -1.50 5.52
C PRO A 57 13.65 -2.04 6.23
N LYS A 58 13.83 -2.99 7.15
CA LYS A 58 12.69 -3.59 7.87
C LYS A 58 11.84 -2.54 8.58
N ASN A 59 12.43 -1.40 8.96
CA ASN A 59 11.80 -0.28 9.63
C ASN A 59 12.06 1.02 8.86
N ARG A 60 11.16 2.00 9.01
CA ARG A 60 11.34 3.38 8.52
C ARG A 60 12.66 3.95 9.05
N LEU A 61 13.44 4.60 8.19
CA LEU A 61 14.63 5.36 8.61
C LEU A 61 14.22 6.54 9.50
N THR A 62 14.98 6.80 10.56
CA THR A 62 14.73 7.92 11.48
C THR A 62 14.70 9.29 10.79
N SER A 63 15.40 9.43 9.65
CA SER A 63 15.42 10.66 8.84
C SER A 63 14.15 10.93 8.04
N ILE A 64 13.30 9.93 7.81
CA ILE A 64 12.03 10.10 7.09
C ILE A 64 10.94 10.25 8.12
N GLU A 65 10.17 11.33 8.12
CA GLU A 65 9.08 11.51 9.09
C GLU A 65 7.98 10.45 8.91
N ARG A 66 7.40 10.02 10.03
CA ARG A 66 6.29 9.06 10.02
C ARG A 66 5.06 9.70 9.37
N GLY A 67 4.45 8.99 8.43
CA GLY A 67 3.31 9.49 7.65
C GLY A 67 3.71 10.14 6.33
N THR A 68 5.01 10.27 6.03
CA THR A 68 5.47 10.69 4.71
C THR A 68 4.90 9.75 3.63
N PHE A 69 4.50 10.30 2.48
CA PHE A 69 4.09 9.51 1.33
C PHE A 69 4.58 10.12 0.01
N MET A 70 4.70 9.26 -1.01
CA MET A 70 5.08 9.63 -2.36
C MET A 70 4.09 8.99 -3.34
N VAL A 71 3.57 9.81 -4.25
CA VAL A 71 2.66 9.38 -5.32
C VAL A 71 3.21 9.96 -6.64
N PRO A 72 3.92 9.16 -7.44
CA PRO A 72 4.34 9.54 -8.77
C PRO A 72 3.17 9.39 -9.74
N ASP A 73 3.21 10.21 -10.78
CA ASP A 73 2.26 10.12 -11.87
C ASP A 73 2.49 8.84 -12.68
N ALA A 74 1.39 8.15 -12.97
CA ALA A 74 1.43 7.01 -13.87
C ALA A 74 1.48 7.50 -15.31
N VAL A 75 2.60 7.26 -15.98
CA VAL A 75 2.87 7.72 -17.35
C VAL A 75 1.90 7.10 -18.37
N HIS A 76 1.53 5.83 -18.19
CA HIS A 76 0.78 5.08 -19.21
C HIS A 76 -0.71 4.86 -18.87
N VAL A 77 -1.07 4.86 -17.58
CA VAL A 77 -2.44 4.60 -17.13
C VAL A 77 -2.80 5.60 -16.02
N PRO A 78 -3.38 6.77 -16.37
CA PRO A 78 -3.62 7.85 -15.42
C PRO A 78 -4.48 7.47 -14.20
N LYS A 79 -5.38 6.50 -14.38
CA LYS A 79 -6.26 6.00 -13.31
C LYS A 79 -5.56 5.02 -12.36
N MET A 80 -4.40 4.49 -12.72
CA MET A 80 -3.64 3.56 -11.89
C MET A 80 -2.54 4.33 -11.16
N ARG A 81 -2.37 4.08 -9.86
CA ARG A 81 -1.36 4.73 -9.04
C ARG A 81 -0.64 3.71 -8.19
N LEU A 82 0.67 3.83 -8.15
CA LEU A 82 1.52 3.15 -7.19
C LEU A 82 1.92 4.20 -6.17
N LEU A 83 1.65 4.00 -4.89
CA LEU A 83 2.06 4.92 -3.82
C LEU A 83 3.01 4.22 -2.87
N ARG A 84 3.86 5.02 -2.25
CA ARG A 84 4.72 4.62 -1.15
C ARG A 84 4.35 5.41 0.10
N TRP A 85 4.21 4.74 1.22
CA TRP A 85 3.86 5.34 2.50
C TRP A 85 4.77 4.80 3.61
N TRP A 86 5.28 5.69 4.45
CA TRP A 86 6.22 5.35 5.53
C TRP A 86 5.56 5.50 6.89
N ASP A 87 5.20 4.37 7.50
CA ASP A 87 4.68 4.31 8.87
C ASP A 87 5.76 3.79 9.83
N THR A 88 5.53 2.66 10.50
CA THR A 88 6.60 1.89 11.17
C THR A 88 7.53 1.25 10.13
N ARG A 89 6.94 0.81 9.02
CA ARG A 89 7.62 0.21 7.87
C ARG A 89 7.20 0.93 6.59
N GLU A 90 8.01 0.77 5.56
CA GLU A 90 7.64 1.18 4.21
C GLU A 90 6.55 0.23 3.68
N GLY A 91 5.45 0.81 3.20
CA GLY A 91 4.38 0.11 2.51
C GLY A 91 4.20 0.65 1.10
N HIS A 92 3.93 -0.24 0.16
CA HIS A 92 3.57 0.09 -1.21
C HIS A 92 2.13 -0.30 -1.45
N ILE A 93 1.35 0.61 -2.04
CA ILE A 93 -0.04 0.34 -2.42
C ILE A 93 -0.20 0.57 -3.91
N LEU A 94 -0.82 -0.39 -4.58
CA LEU A 94 -1.29 -0.25 -5.95
C LEU A 94 -2.79 -0.01 -5.92
N SER A 95 -3.24 1.02 -6.63
CA SER A 95 -4.65 1.37 -6.72
C SER A 95 -5.05 1.70 -8.15
N THR A 96 -6.27 1.36 -8.53
CA THR A 96 -6.97 1.92 -9.69
C THR A 96 -8.09 2.82 -9.16
N GLY A 97 -7.91 4.14 -9.27
CA GLY A 97 -8.79 5.15 -8.70
C GLY A 97 -8.34 5.70 -7.34
N GLY A 98 -9.32 6.14 -6.53
CA GLY A 98 -9.11 6.70 -5.20
C GLY A 98 -8.56 8.14 -5.19
N SER A 99 -8.67 8.81 -4.03
CA SER A 99 -8.09 10.14 -3.80
C SER A 99 -6.69 10.03 -3.21
N VAL A 100 -5.80 10.90 -3.67
CA VAL A 100 -4.43 11.04 -3.13
C VAL A 100 -4.33 12.25 -2.19
N GLU A 101 -5.47 12.89 -1.90
CA GLU A 101 -5.52 14.00 -0.96
C GLU A 101 -5.01 13.57 0.41
N PHE A 102 -4.44 14.56 1.09
CA PHE A 102 -3.96 14.41 2.44
C PHE A 102 -5.11 14.02 3.38
N ASP A 103 -4.88 12.98 4.18
CA ASP A 103 -5.78 12.52 5.22
C ASP A 103 -4.95 12.02 6.42
N ARG A 104 -5.62 11.56 7.47
CA ARG A 104 -5.00 11.00 8.67
C ARG A 104 -5.70 9.72 9.09
N ILE A 105 -4.92 8.81 9.65
CA ILE A 105 -5.40 7.60 10.30
C ILE A 105 -4.92 7.55 11.74
N VAL A 106 -5.76 7.00 12.61
CA VAL A 106 -5.38 6.74 14.01
C VAL A 106 -4.59 5.44 14.08
N ARG A 107 -3.41 5.51 14.69
CA ARG A 107 -2.57 4.35 14.97
C ARG A 107 -2.44 4.18 16.47
N ARG A 108 -2.68 2.96 16.94
CA ARG A 108 -2.44 2.57 18.32
C ARG A 108 -1.03 1.98 18.46
N GLU A 109 -0.23 2.52 19.37
CA GLU A 109 1.03 1.94 19.75
C GLU A 109 0.81 0.64 20.54
N LYS A 110 1.52 -0.42 20.17
CA LYS A 110 1.26 -1.76 20.74
C LYS A 110 1.73 -1.90 22.19
N LEU A 111 2.76 -1.16 22.60
CA LEU A 111 3.38 -1.29 23.92
C LEU A 111 2.66 -0.45 24.96
N THR A 112 2.42 0.83 24.65
CA THR A 112 1.81 1.80 25.56
C THR A 112 0.29 1.84 25.45
N GLY A 113 -0.25 1.42 24.31
CA GLY A 113 -1.67 1.54 24.00
C GLY A 113 -2.09 2.96 23.56
N GLU A 114 -1.16 3.92 23.52
CA GLU A 114 -1.42 5.30 23.11
C GLU A 114 -1.88 5.38 21.65
N GLN A 115 -2.72 6.37 21.36
CA GLN A 115 -3.23 6.63 20.02
C GLN A 115 -2.59 7.89 19.45
N MET A 116 -2.18 7.82 18.18
CA MET A 116 -1.58 8.93 17.47
C MET A 116 -2.14 9.03 16.06
N GLU A 117 -2.39 10.26 15.60
CA GLU A 117 -2.73 10.51 14.20
C GLU A 117 -1.48 10.49 13.32
N VAL A 118 -1.53 9.67 12.27
CA VAL A 118 -0.46 9.57 11.27
C VAL A 118 -1.00 10.07 9.95
N ALA A 119 -0.27 10.99 9.31
CA ALA A 119 -0.57 11.47 7.98
C ALA A 119 -0.53 10.31 6.96
N CYS A 120 -1.46 10.30 6.02
CA CYS A 120 -1.51 9.33 4.94
C CYS A 120 -2.35 9.88 3.78
N PRO A 121 -2.15 9.39 2.54
CA PRO A 121 -3.07 9.71 1.46
C PRO A 121 -4.41 8.98 1.66
N ARG A 122 -5.51 9.55 1.16
CA ARG A 122 -6.85 8.96 1.31
C ARG A 122 -6.95 7.50 0.88
N ILE A 123 -6.26 7.08 -0.20
CA ILE A 123 -6.17 5.67 -0.62
C ILE A 123 -5.68 4.73 0.49
N VAL A 124 -4.70 5.16 1.32
CA VAL A 124 -4.20 4.34 2.44
C VAL A 124 -5.29 4.18 3.50
N LYS A 125 -6.03 5.25 3.79
CA LYS A 125 -7.15 5.20 4.72
C LYS A 125 -8.25 4.29 4.21
N ASP A 126 -8.65 4.42 2.96
CA ASP A 126 -9.66 3.55 2.33
C ASP A 126 -9.23 2.07 2.38
N TYR A 127 -7.95 1.77 2.05
CA TYR A 127 -7.41 0.42 2.22
C TYR A 127 -7.57 -0.08 3.66
N GLN A 128 -7.15 0.71 4.65
CA GLN A 128 -7.22 0.32 6.06
C GLN A 128 -8.66 0.13 6.54
N THR A 129 -9.60 0.93 6.06
CA THR A 129 -11.03 0.85 6.43
C THR A 129 -11.71 -0.38 5.86
N TYR A 130 -11.41 -0.75 4.61
CA TYR A 130 -12.11 -1.83 3.92
C TYR A 130 -11.39 -3.19 3.95
N MET A 131 -10.12 -3.21 4.37
CA MET A 131 -9.41 -4.46 4.65
C MET A 131 -9.94 -5.15 5.91
N GLY A 132 -9.74 -6.47 5.99
CA GLY A 132 -10.06 -7.26 7.18
C GLY A 132 -11.48 -7.81 7.22
N GLY A 133 -12.33 -7.53 6.21
CA GLY A 133 -13.68 -8.12 6.15
C GLY A 133 -13.67 -9.65 6.14
N ALA A 134 -12.72 -10.26 5.42
CA ALA A 134 -12.53 -11.71 5.41
C ALA A 134 -12.06 -12.25 6.78
N ASP A 135 -11.09 -11.57 7.41
CA ASP A 135 -10.56 -11.94 8.73
C ASP A 135 -11.64 -11.78 9.81
N PHE A 136 -12.44 -10.72 9.74
CA PHE A 136 -13.55 -10.47 10.66
C PHE A 136 -14.63 -11.54 10.52
N HIS A 137 -14.99 -11.91 9.29
CA HIS A 137 -15.90 -13.02 9.04
C HIS A 137 -15.36 -14.35 9.62
N ASP A 138 -14.08 -14.66 9.42
CA ASP A 138 -13.48 -15.87 9.97
C ASP A 138 -13.41 -15.85 11.50
N GLN A 139 -13.10 -14.70 12.12
CA GLN A 139 -13.16 -14.53 13.57
C GLN A 139 -14.55 -14.82 14.12
N LEU A 140 -15.61 -14.26 13.50
CA LEU A 140 -16.99 -14.53 13.92
C LEU A 140 -17.37 -16.01 13.72
N ARG A 141 -16.87 -16.65 12.65
CA ARG A 141 -17.10 -18.07 12.40
C ARG A 141 -16.47 -18.96 13.48
N LEU A 142 -15.32 -18.56 14.02
CA LEU A 142 -14.57 -19.28 15.05
C LEU A 142 -15.07 -19.01 16.48
N GLN A 143 -15.99 -18.07 16.70
CA GLN A 143 -16.60 -17.80 18.01
C GLN A 143 -17.76 -18.74 18.37
N ARG A 144 -17.87 -19.88 17.67
CA ARG A 144 -18.79 -20.96 18.00
C ARG A 144 -18.13 -21.96 18.93
#